data_AF-A0AAU8D0K1-F1
#
_entry.id   AF-A0AAU8D0K1-F1
#
_cell.length_a   1.000
_cell.length_b   1.000
_cell.length_c   1.000
_cell.angle_alpha   90.00
_cell.angle_beta   90.00
_cell.angle_gamma   90.00
#
_symmetry.space_group_name_H-M   'P 1'
#
loop_
_entity.id
_entity.type
_entity.pdbx_description
1 polymer ?
#
loop_
_entity_poly.entity_id
_entity_poly.type
_entity_poly.pdbx_seq_one_letter_code
_entity_poly.pdbx_strand_id
1 'polypeptide(L)'
;MNNLPYCLAARPTSLASVFAAVTFICLVLAEPAFAQSSGPFAPLETAVQMIVDFITGPFGRLLAIIAVIALGFLAFAGRLSWFTAGAVVLGIGLVFGAPAIVDQMIAAVGQ
;
A
#
# COMPACT_ATOMS: atom_id res chain seq x y z
N MET A 1 -45.36 -59.27 -13.78
CA MET A 1 -46.03 -58.11 -13.15
C MET A 1 -45.06 -57.61 -12.09
N ASN A 2 -44.19 -56.64 -12.33
CA ASN A 2 -44.54 -55.25 -12.61
C ASN A 2 -43.41 -54.54 -13.37
N ASN A 3 -43.80 -53.85 -14.44
CA ASN A 3 -43.02 -52.80 -15.09
C ASN A 3 -43.07 -51.55 -14.22
N LEU A 4 -41.95 -50.89 -13.94
CA LEU A 4 -41.91 -49.44 -13.77
C LEU A 4 -40.54 -48.88 -14.21
N PRO A 5 -40.51 -47.97 -15.19
CA PRO A 5 -39.30 -47.29 -15.65
C PRO A 5 -38.89 -46.23 -14.62
N TYR A 6 -37.62 -46.24 -14.19
CA TYR A 6 -37.05 -45.11 -13.48
C TYR A 6 -36.81 -44.00 -14.51
N CYS A 7 -37.83 -43.16 -14.68
CA CYS A 7 -37.74 -41.89 -15.36
C CYS A 7 -36.68 -41.04 -14.64
N LEU A 8 -35.51 -40.91 -15.24
CA LEU A 8 -34.47 -39.96 -14.82
C LEU A 8 -35.04 -38.55 -14.93
N ALA A 9 -35.54 -38.05 -13.81
CA ALA A 9 -35.92 -36.66 -13.63
C ALA A 9 -34.65 -35.80 -13.75
N ALA A 10 -34.31 -35.42 -14.98
CA ALA A 10 -33.35 -34.38 -15.28
C ALA A 10 -33.85 -33.08 -14.64
N ARG A 11 -33.41 -32.80 -13.41
CA ARG A 11 -33.58 -31.48 -12.81
C ARG A 11 -32.72 -30.51 -13.62
N PRO A 12 -33.28 -29.42 -14.18
CA PRO A 12 -32.48 -28.36 -14.78
C PRO A 12 -31.81 -27.62 -13.61
N THR A 13 -30.67 -28.13 -13.15
CA THR A 13 -29.85 -27.44 -12.15
C THR A 13 -29.36 -26.15 -12.77
N SER A 14 -30.07 -25.10 -12.38
CA SER A 14 -30.02 -23.73 -12.85
C SER A 14 -28.61 -23.28 -13.25
N LEU A 15 -28.48 -22.86 -14.50
CA LEU A 15 -27.32 -22.15 -15.02
C LEU A 15 -26.94 -20.94 -14.12
N ALA A 16 -27.92 -20.41 -13.38
CA ALA A 16 -27.72 -19.37 -12.37
C ALA A 16 -26.92 -19.85 -11.13
N SER A 17 -27.08 -21.10 -10.68
CA SER A 17 -26.27 -21.62 -9.56
C SER A 17 -24.81 -21.85 -9.97
N VAL A 18 -24.56 -22.19 -11.23
CA VAL A 18 -23.19 -22.28 -11.76
C VAL A 18 -22.56 -20.89 -11.89
N PHE A 19 -23.30 -19.91 -12.41
CA PHE A 19 -22.83 -18.51 -12.46
C PHE A 19 -22.52 -17.93 -11.08
N ALA A 20 -23.39 -18.21 -10.09
CA ALA A 20 -23.18 -17.77 -8.70
C ALA A 20 -21.95 -18.43 -8.06
N ALA A 21 -21.72 -19.72 -8.32
CA ALA A 21 -20.53 -20.41 -7.84
C ALA A 21 -19.25 -19.88 -8.49
N VAL A 22 -19.28 -19.59 -9.80
CA VAL A 22 -18.14 -19.00 -10.53
C VAL A 22 -17.82 -17.59 -10.03
N THR A 23 -18.84 -16.75 -9.79
CA THR A 23 -18.61 -15.41 -9.22
C THR A 23 -18.07 -15.46 -7.80
N PHE A 24 -18.54 -16.41 -6.97
CA PHE A 24 -18.03 -16.59 -5.61
C PHE A 24 -16.57 -17.08 -5.59
N ILE A 25 -16.20 -17.98 -6.50
CA ILE A 25 -14.82 -18.42 -6.69
C ILE A 25 -13.93 -17.28 -7.20
N CYS A 26 -14.42 -16.45 -8.12
CA CYS A 26 -13.72 -15.24 -8.57
C CYS A 26 -13.53 -14.21 -7.45
N LEU A 27 -14.45 -14.11 -6.48
CA LEU A 27 -14.33 -13.22 -5.32
C LEU A 27 -13.35 -13.74 -4.27
N VAL A 28 -13.23 -15.07 -4.11
CA VAL A 28 -12.26 -15.70 -3.19
C VAL A 28 -10.85 -15.74 -3.80
N LEU A 29 -10.74 -15.80 -5.13
CA LEU A 29 -9.48 -15.69 -5.91
C LEU A 29 -9.18 -14.25 -6.36
N ALA A 30 -9.92 -13.26 -5.85
CA ALA A 30 -9.58 -11.85 -6.05
C ALA A 30 -8.33 -11.52 -5.22
N GLU A 31 -7.18 -11.99 -5.69
CA GLU A 31 -5.89 -11.44 -5.30
C GLU A 31 -5.93 -9.93 -5.63
N PRO A 32 -5.45 -9.06 -4.72
CA PRO A 32 -5.36 -7.65 -5.02
C PRO A 32 -4.49 -7.50 -6.27
N ALA A 33 -4.96 -6.65 -7.18
CA ALA A 33 -4.36 -6.32 -8.46
C ALA A 33 -2.94 -6.83 -8.62
N PHE A 34 -2.77 -7.84 -9.47
CA PHE A 34 -1.46 -8.22 -9.98
C PHE A 34 -0.83 -7.00 -10.67
N ALA A 35 -0.13 -6.17 -9.89
CA ALA A 35 1.04 -5.42 -10.33
C ALA A 35 2.19 -6.42 -10.55
N GLN A 36 1.92 -7.47 -11.34
CA GLN A 36 2.94 -8.42 -11.75
C GLN A 36 3.96 -7.60 -12.52
N SER A 37 5.15 -7.56 -11.95
CA SER A 37 6.38 -6.85 -12.31
C SER A 37 6.92 -7.27 -13.68
N SER A 38 6.09 -7.20 -14.72
CA SER A 38 6.36 -7.65 -16.09
C SER A 38 5.78 -6.67 -17.12
N GLY A 39 5.64 -5.39 -16.77
CA GLY A 39 5.45 -4.30 -17.72
C GLY A 39 6.78 -3.57 -17.99
N PRO A 40 6.94 -2.85 -19.12
CA PRO A 40 8.15 -2.06 -19.42
C PRO A 40 8.50 -0.98 -18.36
N PHE A 41 7.59 -0.70 -17.42
CA PHE A 41 7.78 0.23 -16.30
C PHE A 41 8.19 -0.45 -14.99
N ALA A 42 8.24 -1.78 -14.92
CA ALA A 42 8.64 -2.51 -13.71
C ALA A 42 10.04 -2.12 -13.18
N PRO A 43 11.05 -1.89 -14.04
CA PRO A 43 12.35 -1.41 -13.57
C PRO A 43 12.30 0.03 -13.04
N LEU A 44 11.42 0.87 -13.60
CA LEU A 44 11.28 2.27 -13.19
C LEU A 44 10.62 2.35 -11.81
N GLU A 45 9.54 1.59 -11.58
CA GLU A 45 8.88 1.50 -10.28
C GLU A 45 9.84 0.98 -9.21
N THR A 46 10.56 -0.10 -9.50
CA THR A 46 11.58 -0.67 -8.60
C THR A 46 12.69 0.35 -8.30
N ALA A 47 13.15 1.11 -9.29
CA ALA A 47 14.17 2.13 -9.09
C ALA A 47 13.70 3.27 -8.18
N VAL A 48 12.44 3.72 -8.34
CA VAL A 48 11.87 4.76 -7.49
C VAL A 48 11.64 4.25 -6.06
N GLN A 49 11.16 3.01 -5.89
CA GLN A 49 11.04 2.38 -4.58
C GLN A 49 12.37 2.29 -3.85
N MET A 50 13.44 1.86 -4.53
CA MET A 50 14.79 1.83 -3.93
C MET A 50 15.26 3.22 -3.46
N ILE A 51 14.91 4.30 -4.18
CA ILE A 51 15.26 5.66 -3.77
C ILE A 51 14.47 6.07 -2.52
N VAL A 52 13.17 5.78 -2.49
CA VAL A 52 12.32 6.06 -1.31
C VAL A 52 12.82 5.28 -0.10
N ASP A 53 13.11 3.99 -0.25
CA ASP A 53 13.63 3.14 0.82
C ASP A 53 15.00 3.61 1.32
N PHE A 54 15.85 4.11 0.42
CA PHE A 54 17.13 4.69 0.81
C PHE A 54 16.95 5.97 1.63
N ILE A 55 16.02 6.85 1.23
CA ILE A 55 15.74 8.11 1.94
C ILE A 55 15.02 7.85 3.27
N THR A 56 14.02 6.99 3.32
CA THR A 56 13.25 6.71 4.54
C THR A 56 13.95 5.70 5.46
N GLY A 57 14.95 4.98 4.94
CA GLY A 57 15.74 4.00 5.66
C GLY A 57 16.85 4.58 6.56
N PRO A 58 17.90 3.78 6.87
CA PRO A 58 18.93 4.16 7.85
C PRO A 58 19.75 5.38 7.41
N PHE A 59 19.91 5.61 6.10
CA PHE A 59 20.64 6.76 5.58
C PHE A 59 19.94 8.08 5.90
N GLY A 60 18.65 8.22 5.57
CA GLY A 60 17.94 9.45 5.91
C GLY A 60 17.80 9.68 7.41
N ARG A 61 17.76 8.60 8.21
CA ARG A 61 17.81 8.72 9.67
C ARG A 61 19.10 9.40 10.13
N LEU A 62 20.25 9.04 9.55
CA LEU A 62 21.52 9.70 9.86
C LEU A 62 21.49 11.19 9.47
N LEU A 63 20.93 11.54 8.32
CA LEU A 63 20.77 12.94 7.91
C LEU A 63 19.86 13.72 8.86
N ALA A 64 18.75 13.12 9.32
CA ALA A 64 17.87 13.74 10.29
C ALA A 64 18.57 14.00 11.63
N ILE A 65 19.40 13.05 12.09
CA ILE A 65 20.21 13.23 13.31
C ILE A 65 21.16 14.41 13.15
N ILE A 66 21.84 14.55 12.01
CA ILE A 66 22.74 15.68 11.74
C ILE A 66 21.97 17.02 11.76
N ALA A 67 20.78 17.07 11.16
CA ALA A 67 19.93 18.27 11.18
C ALA A 67 19.54 18.67 12.61
N VAL A 68 19.20 17.70 13.46
CA VAL A 68 18.87 17.94 14.89
C VAL A 68 20.11 18.40 15.67
N ILE A 69 21.28 17.84 15.39
CA ILE A 69 22.54 18.29 15.99
C ILE A 69 22.83 19.75 15.62
N ALA A 70 22.66 20.12 14.34
CA ALA A 70 22.82 21.50 13.88
C ALA A 70 21.84 22.46 14.58
N LEU A 71 20.58 22.03 14.77
CA LEU A 71 19.60 22.78 15.54
C LEU A 71 20.04 22.99 17.01
N GLY A 72 20.65 21.97 17.63
CA GLY A 72 21.22 22.07 18.97
C GLY A 72 22.32 23.14 19.07
N PHE A 73 23.22 23.22 18.08
CA PHE A 73 24.21 24.30 18.01
C PHE A 73 23.58 25.68 17.80
N LEU A 74 22.53 25.77 16.97
CA LEU A 74 21.77 27.00 16.78
C LEU A 74 21.07 27.45 18.09
N ALA A 75 20.68 26.49 18.92
CA ALA A 75 20.11 26.76 20.24
C ALA A 75 21.11 27.43 21.18
N PHE A 76 22.36 26.96 21.20
CA PHE A 76 23.41 27.58 22.00
C PHE A 76 23.83 28.96 21.50
N ALA A 77 23.66 29.26 20.20
CA ALA A 77 23.89 30.60 19.65
C ALA A 77 22.85 31.65 20.09
N GLY A 78 21.87 31.28 20.94
CA GLY A 78 20.85 32.18 21.48
C GLY A 78 19.82 32.66 20.45
N ARG A 79 19.86 32.13 19.21
CA ARG A 79 18.99 32.51 18.08
C ARG A 79 17.93 31.44 17.75
N LEU A 80 17.59 30.57 18.70
CA LEU A 80 16.53 29.58 18.48
C LEU A 80 15.15 30.26 18.48
N SER A 81 14.51 30.30 17.32
CA SER A 81 13.08 30.60 17.28
C SER A 81 12.28 29.32 17.48
N TRP A 82 11.17 29.42 18.22
CA TRP A 82 10.19 28.33 18.35
C TRP A 82 9.71 27.81 16.99
N PHE A 83 9.58 28.72 16.01
CA PHE A 83 9.23 28.39 14.64
C PHE A 83 10.30 27.55 13.94
N THR A 84 11.59 27.84 14.16
CA THR A 84 12.69 27.07 13.58
C THR A 84 12.76 25.67 14.18
N ALA A 85 12.61 25.55 15.51
CA ALA A 85 12.56 24.25 16.17
C ALA A 85 11.36 23.41 15.70
N GLY A 86 10.17 24.02 15.65
CA GLY A 86 8.96 23.37 15.16
C GLY A 86 9.08 22.94 13.69
N ALA A 87 9.64 23.79 12.83
CA ALA A 87 9.82 23.49 11.40
C ALA A 87 10.74 22.28 11.17
N VAL A 88 11.83 22.14 11.93
CA VAL A 88 12.74 20.99 11.80
C VAL A 88 12.08 19.69 12.27
N VAL A 89 11.39 19.71 13.42
CA VAL A 89 10.69 18.53 13.93
C VAL A 89 9.56 18.11 13.00
N LEU A 90 8.77 19.09 12.51
CA LEU A 90 7.71 18.85 11.53
C LEU A 90 8.28 18.27 10.23
N GLY A 91 9.37 18.85 9.71
CA GLY A 91 10.01 18.37 8.48
C GLY A 91 10.48 16.92 8.59
N ILE A 92 11.12 16.56 9.71
CA ILE A 92 11.52 15.18 9.98
C ILE A 92 10.29 14.26 10.05
N GLY A 93 9.25 14.67 10.77
CA GLY A 93 7.99 13.91 10.87
C GLY A 93 7.32 13.69 9.51
N LEU A 94 7.35 14.68 8.62
CA LEU A 94 6.80 14.57 7.27
C LEU A 94 7.65 13.66 6.37
N VAL A 95 8.98 13.74 6.43
CA VAL A 95 9.86 12.87 5.61
C VAL A 95 9.68 11.39 5.95
N PHE A 96 9.63 11.05 7.24
CA PHE A 96 9.46 9.66 7.67
C PHE A 96 8.01 9.19 7.71
N GLY A 97 7.05 10.12 7.85
CA GLY A 97 5.61 9.82 7.84
C GLY A 97 4.98 9.79 6.45
N ALA A 98 5.65 10.33 5.43
CA ALA A 98 5.12 10.44 4.07
C ALA A 98 4.53 9.14 3.49
N PRO A 99 5.18 7.96 3.60
CA PRO A 99 4.66 6.72 3.03
C PRO A 99 3.26 6.40 3.58
N ALA A 100 3.12 6.38 4.90
CA ALA A 100 1.85 6.10 5.55
C ALA A 100 0.75 7.12 5.19
N ILE A 101 1.09 8.40 5.07
CA ILE A 101 0.11 9.44 4.70
C ILE A 101 -0.40 9.20 3.28
N VAL A 102 0.49 8.89 2.35
CA VAL A 102 0.14 8.62 0.94
C VAL A 102 -0.66 7.32 0.85
N ASP A 103 -0.26 6.27 1.56
CA ASP A 103 -0.94 4.98 1.56
C ASP A 103 -2.40 5.10 2.03
N GLN A 104 -2.64 5.86 3.10
CA GLN A 104 -4.00 6.12 3.60
C GLN A 104 -4.85 6.92 2.62
N MET A 105 -4.25 7.87 1.89
CA MET A 105 -4.95 8.63 0.86
C MET A 105 -5.34 7.75 -0.33
N ILE A 106 -4.43 6.87 -0.77
CA ILE A 106 -4.71 5.91 -1.84
C ILE A 106 -5.83 4.95 -1.40
N ALA A 107 -5.77 4.46 -0.16
CA ALA A 107 -6.80 3.58 0.39
C ALA A 107 -8.19 4.25 0.46
N ALA A 108 -8.24 5.54 0.76
CA ALA A 108 -9.49 6.31 0.84
C ALA A 108 -10.08 6.65 -0.54
N VAL A 109 -9.24 6.82 -1.58
CA VAL A 109 -9.66 7.16 -2.96
C VAL A 109 -9.92 5.92 -3.81
N GLY A 110 -9.37 4.75 -3.43
CA GLY A 110 -9.60 3.47 -4.11
C GLY A 110 -10.96 2.82 -3.82
N GLN A 111 -11.87 3.53 -3.14
CA GLN A 111 -13.27 3.15 -2.86
C GLN A 111 -14.21 4.00 -3.72
#